data_AF-A0A258DN12-F1
#
_entry.id   AF-A0A258DN12-F1
#
_cell.length_a   1.000
_cell.length_b   1.000
_cell.length_c   1.000
_cell.angle_alpha   90.00
_cell.angle_beta   90.00
_cell.angle_gamma   90.00
#
_symmetry.space_group_name_H-M   'P 1'
#
loop_
_entity.id
_entity.type
_entity.pdbx_description
1 polymer ?
#
loop_
_entity_poly.entity_id
_entity_poly.type
_entity_poly.pdbx_seq_one_letter_code
_entity_poly.pdbx_strand_id
1 'polypeptide(L)'
;MRKRLTLQDYAAGIRSGNRVFLSQAITLVESTLDTDRELASQLVQEVLPMTGNSLRIGITGVPGVGKSTFIEAFGKMLLGLGKKV
;
A
#
# COMPACT_ATOMS: atom_id res chain seq x y z
N MET A 1 6.01 -24.86 -8.34
CA MET A 1 6.36 -23.44 -8.62
C MET A 1 5.06 -22.65 -8.64
N ARG A 2 4.86 -21.64 -7.78
CA ARG A 2 3.61 -20.85 -7.81
C ARG A 2 3.57 -20.05 -9.12
N LYS A 3 2.41 -20.09 -9.80
CA LYS A 3 2.18 -19.34 -11.03
C LYS A 3 2.30 -17.84 -10.73
N ARG A 4 2.99 -17.10 -11.61
CA ARG A 4 3.07 -15.63 -11.52
C ARG A 4 1.66 -15.06 -11.64
N LEU A 5 1.31 -14.17 -10.73
CA LEU A 5 0.02 -13.49 -10.74
C LEU A 5 -0.08 -12.58 -11.97
N THR A 6 -1.26 -12.53 -12.56
CA THR A 6 -1.57 -11.65 -13.69
C THR A 6 -1.91 -10.25 -13.21
N LEU A 7 -1.94 -9.29 -14.14
CA LEU A 7 -2.41 -7.92 -13.88
C LEU A 7 -3.80 -7.91 -13.22
N GLN A 8 -4.72 -8.75 -13.72
CA GLN A 8 -6.08 -8.84 -13.20
C GLN A 8 -6.13 -9.44 -11.79
N ASP A 9 -5.29 -10.43 -11.49
CA ASP A 9 -5.21 -11.01 -10.14
C ASP A 9 -4.82 -9.94 -9.11
N TYR A 10 -3.80 -9.13 -9.43
CA TYR A 10 -3.39 -8.01 -8.57
C TYR A 10 -4.49 -6.95 -8.45
N ALA A 11 -5.04 -6.49 -9.56
CA ALA A 11 -6.05 -5.45 -9.58
C ALA A 11 -7.30 -5.85 -8.78
N ALA A 12 -7.82 -7.06 -8.99
CA ALA A 12 -8.98 -7.58 -8.26
C ALA A 12 -8.67 -7.74 -6.76
N GLY A 13 -7.49 -8.26 -6.42
CA GLY A 13 -7.02 -8.38 -5.04
C GLY A 13 -6.96 -7.04 -4.32
N ILE A 14 -6.43 -6.00 -4.96
CA ILE A 14 -6.37 -4.64 -4.40
C ILE A 14 -7.78 -4.05 -4.27
N ARG A 15 -8.63 -4.18 -5.30
CA ARG A 15 -10.01 -3.65 -5.31
C ARG A 15 -10.88 -4.26 -4.21
N SER A 16 -10.67 -5.52 -3.88
CA SER A 16 -11.37 -6.21 -2.78
C SER A 16 -10.82 -5.86 -1.39
N GLY A 17 -9.74 -5.08 -1.30
CA GLY A 17 -9.08 -4.75 -0.03
C GLY A 17 -8.27 -5.91 0.56
N ASN A 18 -7.87 -6.88 -0.26
CA ASN A 18 -7.08 -8.01 0.21
C ASN A 18 -5.62 -7.61 0.48
N ARG A 19 -5.23 -7.63 1.75
CA ARG A 19 -3.90 -7.22 2.22
C ARG A 19 -2.75 -8.06 1.62
N VAL A 20 -3.00 -9.34 1.31
CA VAL A 20 -1.97 -10.23 0.73
C VAL A 20 -1.63 -9.76 -0.69
N PHE A 21 -2.64 -9.54 -1.52
CA PHE A 21 -2.44 -9.04 -2.88
C PHE A 21 -1.84 -7.64 -2.89
N LEU A 22 -2.25 -6.76 -1.95
CA LEU A 22 -1.65 -5.45 -1.79
C LEU A 22 -0.15 -5.54 -1.47
N SER A 23 0.24 -6.40 -0.52
CA SER A 23 1.65 -6.61 -0.18
C SER A 23 2.46 -7.11 -1.38
N GLN A 24 1.93 -8.07 -2.14
CA GLN A 24 2.61 -8.61 -3.32
C GLN A 24 2.72 -7.56 -4.44
N ALA A 25 1.70 -6.72 -4.62
CA ALA A 25 1.73 -5.61 -5.56
C ALA A 25 2.78 -4.56 -5.19
N ILE A 26 2.93 -4.23 -3.90
CA ILE A 26 4.02 -3.34 -3.43
C ILE A 26 5.37 -3.95 -3.77
N THR A 27 5.58 -5.24 -3.47
CA THR A 27 6.83 -5.94 -3.83
C THR A 27 7.09 -5.93 -5.34
N LEU A 28 6.05 -6.11 -6.16
CA LEU A 28 6.18 -6.02 -7.62
C LEU A 28 6.62 -4.62 -8.07
N VAL A 29 6.05 -3.57 -7.47
CA VAL A 29 6.37 -2.17 -7.82
C VAL A 29 7.76 -1.75 -7.32
N GLU A 30 8.22 -2.29 -6.19
CA GLU A 30 9.57 -2.05 -5.65
C GLU A 30 10.65 -2.94 -6.30
N SER A 31 10.26 -3.93 -7.09
CA SER A 31 11.18 -4.87 -7.76
C SER A 31 12.13 -4.14 -8.71
N THR A 32 13.41 -4.50 -8.66
CA THR A 32 14.44 -3.99 -9.57
C THR A 32 14.61 -4.85 -10.83
N LEU A 33 13.90 -5.98 -10.93
CA LEU A 33 13.96 -6.88 -12.08
C LEU A 33 13.31 -6.26 -13.31
N ASP A 34 13.99 -6.31 -14.46
CA ASP A 34 13.46 -5.78 -15.73
C ASP A 34 12.15 -6.46 -16.15
N THR A 35 12.00 -7.76 -15.83
CA THR A 35 10.81 -8.55 -16.14
C THR A 35 9.56 -8.15 -15.36
N ASP A 36 9.70 -7.35 -14.30
CA ASP A 36 8.60 -6.84 -13.47
C ASP A 36 8.14 -5.44 -13.88
N ARG A 37 9.00 -4.65 -14.53
CA ARG A 37 8.75 -3.23 -14.83
C ARG A 37 7.46 -2.97 -15.60
N GLU A 38 7.22 -3.75 -16.65
CA GLU A 38 6.04 -3.56 -17.49
C GLU A 38 4.76 -3.87 -16.71
N LEU A 39 4.72 -5.00 -16.00
CA LEU A 39 3.57 -5.41 -15.20
C LEU A 39 3.31 -4.42 -14.04
N ALA A 40 4.36 -3.92 -13.40
CA ALA A 40 4.27 -2.90 -12.35
C ALA A 40 3.67 -1.60 -12.87
N SER A 41 4.14 -1.10 -14.02
CA SER A 41 3.62 0.11 -14.65
C SER A 41 2.14 -0.02 -15.01
N GLN A 42 1.76 -1.14 -15.64
CA GLN A 42 0.37 -1.44 -15.98
C GLN A 42 -0.51 -1.51 -14.72
N LEU A 43 -0.02 -2.15 -13.65
CA LEU A 43 -0.76 -2.25 -12.39
C LEU A 43 -1.00 -0.88 -11.76
N VAL A 44 0.00 -0.01 -11.72
CA VAL A 44 -0.14 1.36 -11.19
C VAL A 44 -1.18 2.14 -12.00
N GLN A 45 -1.12 2.07 -13.33
CA GLN A 45 -2.11 2.73 -14.20
C GLN A 45 -3.53 2.21 -13.97
N GLU A 46 -3.68 0.89 -13.83
CA GLU A 46 -4.98 0.23 -13.61
C GLU A 46 -5.66 0.65 -12.30
N VAL A 47 -4.89 0.84 -11.22
CA VAL A 47 -5.45 1.22 -9.91
C VAL A 47 -5.55 2.73 -9.70
N LEU A 48 -4.83 3.54 -10.49
CA LEU A 48 -4.74 4.99 -10.34
C LEU A 48 -6.11 5.71 -10.23
N PRO A 49 -7.14 5.37 -11.04
CA PRO A 49 -8.44 6.03 -10.98
C PRO A 49 -9.17 5.86 -9.63
N MET A 50 -8.79 4.87 -8.83
CA MET A 50 -9.40 4.59 -7.52
C MET A 50 -8.65 5.23 -6.35
N THR A 51 -7.55 5.94 -6.62
CA THR A 51 -6.71 6.57 -5.60
C THR A 51 -7.18 7.99 -5.29
N GLY A 52 -6.56 8.62 -4.29
CA GLY A 52 -6.81 10.03 -3.94
C GLY A 52 -7.90 10.24 -2.88
N ASN A 53 -8.74 9.24 -2.61
CA ASN A 53 -9.72 9.29 -1.53
C ASN A 53 -9.12 8.87 -0.17
N SER A 54 -8.00 9.48 0.22
CA SER A 54 -7.34 9.25 1.50
C SER A 54 -6.62 10.50 2.01
N LEU A 55 -6.52 10.63 3.33
CA LEU A 55 -5.75 11.71 3.96
C LEU A 55 -4.28 11.30 4.10
N ARG A 56 -3.36 12.12 3.59
CA ARG A 56 -1.91 11.88 3.63
C ARG A 56 -1.27 12.86 4.61
N ILE A 57 -0.76 12.36 5.73
CA ILE A 57 -0.14 13.16 6.80
C ILE A 57 1.33 12.79 6.90
N GLY A 58 2.22 13.79 6.76
CA GLY A 58 3.64 13.64 7.05
C GLY A 58 3.93 13.90 8.53
N ILE A 59 4.69 13.02 9.17
CA ILE A 59 5.07 13.15 10.59
C ILE A 59 6.60 13.15 10.68
N THR A 60 7.17 14.23 11.19
CA THR A 60 8.63 14.41 11.40
C THR A 60 8.92 14.82 12.83
N GLY A 61 10.17 14.65 13.25
CA GLY A 61 10.65 15.03 14.58
C GLY A 61 12.06 14.55 14.84
N VAL A 62 12.77 15.24 15.74
CA VAL A 62 14.14 14.87 16.13
C VAL A 62 14.19 13.48 16.79
N PRO A 63 15.34 12.77 16.74
CA PRO A 63 15.50 11.50 17.44
C PRO A 63 15.14 11.62 18.93
N GLY A 64 14.36 10.67 19.47
CA GLY A 64 13.97 10.67 20.88
C GLY A 64 12.72 11.48 21.24
N VAL A 65 12.12 12.26 20.33
CA VAL A 65 10.93 13.11 20.62
C VAL A 65 9.63 12.32 20.91
N GLY A 66 9.66 11.00 20.87
CA GLY A 66 8.46 10.17 21.06
C GLY A 66 7.59 10.01 19.81
N LYS A 67 8.13 10.29 18.61
CA LYS A 67 7.40 10.17 17.32
C LYS A 67 6.70 8.82 17.14
N SER A 68 7.36 7.70 17.46
CA SER A 68 6.76 6.37 17.29
C SER A 68 5.60 6.13 18.27
N THR A 69 5.74 6.57 19.52
CA THR A 69 4.67 6.52 20.53
C THR A 69 3.46 7.34 20.09
N PHE A 70 3.68 8.53 19.54
CA PHE A 70 2.63 9.35 18.97
C PHE A 70 1.91 8.65 17.81
N ILE A 71 2.65 8.10 16.83
CA ILE A 71 2.07 7.40 15.67
C ILE A 71 1.20 6.23 16.12
N GLU A 72 1.66 5.44 17.10
CA GLU A 72 0.89 4.31 17.62
C GLU A 72 -0.42 4.76 18.29
N ALA A 73 -0.35 5.75 19.19
CA ALA A 73 -1.52 6.26 19.90
C ALA A 73 -2.52 6.91 18.93
N PHE A 74 -2.03 7.74 18.01
CA PHE A 74 -2.83 8.39 16.97
C PHE A 74 -3.49 7.38 16.04
N GLY A 75 -2.75 6.34 15.62
CA GLY A 75 -3.28 5.24 14.82
C GLY A 75 -4.41 4.50 15.53
N LYS A 76 -4.22 4.11 16.80
CA LYS A 76 -5.26 3.45 17.61
C LYS A 76 -6.52 4.31 17.76
N MET A 77 -6.35 5.62 17.98
CA MET A 77 -7.47 6.56 18.04
C MET A 77 -8.26 6.56 16.72
N LEU A 78 -7.58 6.67 15.57
CA LEU A 78 -8.21 6.67 14.25
C LEU A 78 -8.93 5.35 13.94
N LEU A 79 -8.32 4.21 14.30
CA LEU A 79 -8.96 2.89 14.19
C LEU A 79 -10.23 2.82 15.05
N GLY A 80 -10.20 3.37 16.27
CA GLY A 80 -11.38 3.49 17.14
C GLY A 80 -12.50 4.36 16.56
N LEU A 81 -12.18 5.31 15.68
CA LEU A 81 -13.13 6.11 14.90
C LEU A 81 -13.59 5.42 13.60
N GLY A 82 -13.28 4.13 13.43
CA GLY A 82 -13.65 3.36 12.25
C GLY A 82 -12.86 3.72 10.97
N LYS A 83 -11.74 4.44 11.10
CA LYS A 83 -10.85 4.72 9.96
C LYS A 83 -9.98 3.51 9.66
N LYS A 84 -9.42 3.47 8.45
CA LYS A 84 -8.39 2.51 8.03
C LYS A 84 -7.06 3.26 8.00
N VAL A 85 -6.08 2.79 8.76
CA VAL A 85 -4.72 3.37 8.91
C VAL A 85 -3.70 2.28 8.63
#